data_AF-A0A812QHL0-F1
#
_entry.id   AF-A0A812QHL0-F1
#
_cell.length_a   1.000
_cell.length_b   1.000
_cell.length_c   1.000
_cell.angle_alpha   90.00
_cell.angle_beta   90.00
_cell.angle_gamma   90.00
#
_symmetry.space_group_name_H-M   'P 1'
#
loop_
_entity.id
_entity.type
_entity.pdbx_description
1 polymer ?
#
loop_
_entity_poly.entity_id
_entity_poly.type
_entity_poly.pdbx_seq_one_letter_code
_entity_poly.pdbx_strand_id
1 'polypeptide(L)'
;MNEAAACRVDWQLSPFLRGFCEAPFAAEINEFIQTHASAFRESNLDGSHPLRWTELHKEYAALFERQLQAVVQEEGFSLEDFRDHIAELREFAAQRAPEEYLPGCEPSFIPPGKGIRVEEFWDFLEALTASKNFESFKEVMCAAARRPKKSPEACGYTRSPAAEEGSGYRPSQPPDVDELGTPLEPPPPPPD
;
A
#
# COMPACT_ATOMS: atom_id res chain seq x y z
N MET A 1 -32.91 -24.80 5.91
CA MET A 1 -31.73 -24.30 6.67
C MET A 1 -30.96 -23.39 5.72
N ASN A 2 -30.48 -22.26 6.23
CA ASN A 2 -30.32 -21.00 5.51
C ASN A 2 -29.08 -20.95 4.60
N GLU A 3 -29.29 -21.04 3.28
CA GLU A 3 -28.26 -20.80 2.26
C GLU A 3 -28.26 -19.34 1.75
N ALA A 4 -29.15 -18.48 2.27
CA ALA A 4 -29.32 -17.08 1.86
C ALA A 4 -28.47 -16.06 2.65
N ALA A 5 -27.59 -16.52 3.55
CA ALA A 5 -26.61 -15.66 4.22
C ALA A 5 -25.25 -15.59 3.49
N ALA A 6 -25.09 -16.35 2.40
CA ALA A 6 -23.83 -16.50 1.67
C ALA A 6 -23.53 -15.39 0.63
N CYS A 7 -24.35 -14.33 0.53
CA CYS A 7 -24.18 -13.26 -0.48
C CYS A 7 -24.36 -11.85 0.09
N ARG A 8 -23.84 -11.59 1.30
CA ARG A 8 -23.73 -10.22 1.83
C ARG A 8 -22.30 -9.68 1.89
N VAL A 9 -21.32 -10.46 1.44
CA VAL A 9 -19.90 -10.12 1.61
C VAL A 9 -19.23 -9.87 0.25
N ASP A 10 -19.84 -9.04 -0.59
CA ASP A 10 -19.10 -8.25 -1.60
C ASP A 10 -18.51 -6.99 -0.93
N TRP A 11 -18.10 -7.12 0.34
CA TRP A 11 -17.46 -6.04 1.06
C TRP A 11 -15.98 -6.10 0.77
N GLN A 12 -15.58 -5.37 -0.26
CA GLN A 12 -14.18 -5.29 -0.62
C GLN A 12 -13.49 -4.49 0.50
N LEU A 13 -12.57 -5.10 1.24
CA LEU A 13 -11.57 -4.38 2.05
C LEU A 13 -10.68 -3.47 1.18
N SER A 14 -10.72 -3.70 -0.14
CA SER A 14 -9.90 -3.03 -1.13
C SER A 14 -9.97 -1.50 -1.10
N PRO A 15 -11.13 -0.83 -0.95
CA PRO A 15 -11.18 0.62 -0.84
C PRO A 15 -10.56 1.13 0.46
N PHE A 16 -10.75 0.43 1.58
CA PHE A 16 -10.09 0.76 2.84
C PHE A 16 -8.58 0.67 2.73
N LEU A 17 -8.05 -0.49 2.32
CA LEU A 17 -6.61 -0.65 2.16
C LEU A 17 -6.05 0.31 1.10
N ARG A 18 -6.79 0.55 0.01
CA ARG A 18 -6.40 1.55 -0.99
C ARG A 18 -6.30 2.93 -0.36
N GLY A 19 -7.29 3.37 0.40
CA GLY A 19 -7.30 4.67 1.05
C GLY A 19 -6.15 4.85 2.05
N PHE A 20 -5.69 3.78 2.70
CA PHE A 20 -4.49 3.83 3.56
C PHE A 20 -3.17 3.69 2.79
N CYS A 21 -3.19 3.02 1.64
CA CYS A 21 -2.05 2.90 0.73
C CYS A 21 -1.96 4.03 -0.29
N GLU A 22 -2.89 5.00 -0.25
CA GLU A 22 -2.93 6.12 -1.16
C GLU A 22 -1.68 6.98 -1.00
N ALA A 23 -1.04 7.30 -2.13
CA ALA A 23 0.16 8.11 -2.19
C ALA A 23 0.12 9.39 -1.33
N PRO A 24 -0.98 10.19 -1.29
CA PRO A 24 -1.03 11.37 -0.44
C PRO A 24 -0.96 11.05 1.06
N PHE A 25 -1.74 10.09 1.55
CA PHE A 25 -1.74 9.73 2.97
C PHE A 25 -0.42 9.08 3.38
N ALA A 26 0.12 8.18 2.55
CA ALA A 26 1.42 7.58 2.78
C ALA A 26 2.53 8.64 2.82
N ALA A 27 2.48 9.67 1.97
CA ALA A 27 3.42 10.78 2.01
C ALA A 27 3.30 11.60 3.31
N GLU A 28 2.08 11.89 3.74
CA GLU A 28 1.82 12.63 5.00
C GLU A 28 2.34 11.89 6.23
N ILE A 29 2.08 10.58 6.34
CA ILE A 29 2.62 9.75 7.43
C ILE A 29 4.14 9.71 7.39
N ASN A 30 4.74 9.55 6.21
CA ASN A 30 6.20 9.53 6.07
C ASN A 30 6.81 10.89 6.45
N GLU A 31 6.21 12.00 6.06
CA GLU A 31 6.65 13.35 6.43
C GLU A 31 6.56 13.55 7.95
N PHE A 32 5.45 13.14 8.57
CA PHE A 32 5.28 13.19 10.02
C PHE A 32 6.39 12.40 10.74
N ILE A 33 6.62 11.16 10.32
CA ILE A 33 7.67 10.30 10.90
C ILE A 33 9.04 10.94 10.72
N GLN A 34 9.40 11.41 9.52
CA GLN A 34 10.70 12.03 9.26
C GLN A 34 10.93 13.30 10.09
N THR A 35 9.89 14.09 10.28
CA THR A 35 9.93 15.35 11.04
C THR A 35 10.13 15.10 12.53
N HIS A 36 9.47 14.06 13.08
CA HIS A 36 9.39 13.87 14.53
C HIS A 36 10.26 12.72 15.07
N ALA A 37 10.75 11.80 14.23
CA ALA A 37 11.52 10.64 14.68
C ALA A 37 12.79 11.02 15.45
N SER A 38 13.45 12.15 15.14
CA SER A 38 14.66 12.56 15.89
C SER A 38 14.39 12.81 17.37
N ALA A 39 13.16 13.20 17.76
CA ALA A 39 12.78 13.38 19.15
C ALA A 39 12.77 12.06 19.95
N PHE A 40 12.82 10.91 19.27
CA PHE A 40 12.80 9.57 19.88
C PHE A 40 14.20 8.95 20.01
N ARG A 41 15.28 9.71 19.74
CA ARG A 41 16.66 9.24 19.95
C ARG A 41 17.08 9.27 21.42
N GLU A 42 16.55 10.22 22.18
CA GLU A 42 16.95 10.49 23.54
C GLU A 42 15.88 9.94 24.49
N SER A 43 16.16 8.79 25.09
CA SER A 43 15.39 8.29 26.24
C SER A 43 15.94 8.93 27.51
N ASN A 44 15.06 9.31 28.44
CA ASN A 44 15.50 9.76 29.75
C ASN A 44 16.18 8.61 30.52
N LEU A 45 17.19 8.95 31.33
CA LEU A 45 17.97 7.97 32.10
C LEU A 45 17.12 7.20 33.14
N ASP A 46 16.00 7.79 33.56
CA ASP A 46 15.06 7.22 34.52
C ASP A 46 14.03 6.26 33.87
N GLY A 47 14.09 6.07 32.55
CA GLY A 47 13.13 5.26 31.81
C GLY A 47 11.79 5.95 31.52
N SER A 48 11.62 7.21 31.95
CA SER A 48 10.43 7.99 31.63
C SER A 48 10.45 8.44 30.17
N HIS A 49 9.26 8.75 29.64
CA HIS A 49 9.11 9.29 28.28
C HIS A 49 8.84 10.80 28.34
N PRO A 50 9.47 11.61 27.48
CA PRO A 50 9.13 13.02 27.35
C PRO A 50 7.64 13.21 27.08
N LEU A 51 7.00 14.18 27.73
CA LEU A 51 5.58 14.51 27.51
C LEU A 51 5.28 14.75 26.02
N ARG A 52 6.25 15.31 25.29
CA ARG A 52 6.18 15.55 23.86
C ARG A 52 5.89 14.27 23.05
N TRP A 53 6.34 13.09 23.49
CA TRP A 53 6.05 11.83 22.79
C TRP A 53 4.56 11.51 22.83
N THR A 54 3.90 11.76 23.96
CA THR A 54 2.45 11.56 24.09
C THR A 54 1.67 12.55 23.24
N GLU A 55 2.12 13.79 23.12
CA GLU A 55 1.52 14.78 22.20
C GLU A 55 1.63 14.32 20.75
N LEU A 56 2.82 13.89 20.33
CA LEU A 56 3.06 13.37 18.98
C LEU A 56 2.24 12.11 18.69
N HIS A 57 2.04 11.23 19.67
CA HIS A 57 1.15 10.08 19.51
C HIS A 57 -0.29 10.50 19.24
N LYS A 58 -0.80 11.53 19.93
CA LYS A 58 -2.15 12.07 19.69
C LYS A 58 -2.28 12.69 18.30
N GLU A 59 -1.26 13.42 17.86
CA GLU A 59 -1.20 14.00 16.50
C GLU A 59 -1.20 12.87 15.44
N TYR A 60 -0.37 11.84 15.62
CA TYR A 60 -0.31 10.67 14.75
C TYR A 60 -1.64 9.90 14.70
N ALA A 61 -2.26 9.68 15.86
CA ALA A 61 -3.57 9.05 15.97
C ALA A 61 -4.64 9.83 15.21
N ALA A 62 -4.62 11.16 15.29
CA ALA A 62 -5.56 12.03 14.59
C ALA A 62 -5.42 11.94 13.06
N LEU A 63 -4.20 11.74 12.52
CA LEU A 63 -3.99 11.52 11.09
C LEU A 63 -4.69 10.25 10.61
N PHE A 64 -4.50 9.14 11.33
CA PHE A 64 -5.15 7.86 11.02
C PHE A 64 -6.67 7.92 11.18
N GLU A 65 -7.17 8.51 12.26
CA GLU A 65 -8.63 8.62 12.48
C GLU A 65 -9.29 9.47 11.38
N ARG A 66 -8.65 10.58 10.98
CA ARG A 66 -9.14 11.43 9.88
C ARG A 66 -9.19 10.66 8.56
N GLN A 67 -8.13 9.93 8.22
CA GLN A 67 -8.10 9.12 6.99
C GLN A 67 -9.14 7.98 7.05
N LEU A 68 -9.23 7.29 8.18
CA LEU A 68 -10.23 6.24 8.40
C LEU A 68 -11.64 6.78 8.19
N GLN A 69 -11.95 7.92 8.82
CA GLN A 69 -13.26 8.54 8.71
C GLN A 69 -13.57 8.96 7.27
N ALA A 70 -12.59 9.50 6.54
CA ALA A 70 -12.76 9.89 5.15
C ALA A 70 -13.13 8.68 4.27
N VAL A 71 -12.37 7.59 4.39
CA VAL A 71 -12.60 6.37 3.58
C VAL A 71 -13.92 5.69 3.96
N VAL A 72 -14.23 5.59 5.26
CA VAL A 72 -15.50 5.04 5.74
C VAL A 72 -16.69 5.85 5.22
N GLN A 73 -16.58 7.18 5.19
CA GLN A 73 -17.64 8.05 4.65
C GLN A 73 -17.78 7.96 3.12
N GLU A 74 -16.67 7.89 2.40
CA GLU A 74 -16.66 7.74 0.93
C GLU A 74 -17.38 6.46 0.49
N GLU A 75 -17.16 5.38 1.23
CA GLU A 75 -17.77 4.07 0.99
C GLU A 75 -19.20 3.94 1.57
N GLY A 76 -19.70 4.98 2.26
CA GLY A 76 -21.06 5.00 2.79
C GLY A 76 -21.29 4.15 4.04
N PHE A 77 -20.24 3.84 4.80
CA PHE A 77 -20.30 3.03 6.01
C PHE A 77 -20.33 3.85 7.29
N SER A 78 -20.81 3.23 8.37
CA SER A 78 -20.55 3.75 9.71
C SER A 78 -19.22 3.23 10.26
N LEU A 79 -18.63 3.96 11.21
CA LEU A 79 -17.43 3.50 11.93
C LEU A 79 -17.70 2.24 12.75
N GLU A 80 -18.94 2.01 13.18
CA GLU A 80 -19.34 0.80 13.91
C GLU A 80 -19.33 -0.41 12.98
N ASP A 81 -19.96 -0.30 11.81
CA ASP A 81 -19.96 -1.36 10.78
C ASP A 81 -18.54 -1.73 10.37
N PHE A 82 -17.67 -0.73 10.18
CA PHE A 82 -16.26 -0.97 9.88
C PHE A 82 -15.55 -1.76 10.99
N ARG A 83 -15.80 -1.44 12.27
CA ARG A 83 -15.15 -2.11 13.40
C ARG A 83 -15.62 -3.56 13.54
N ASP A 84 -16.91 -3.80 13.41
CA ASP A 84 -17.48 -5.15 13.46
C ASP A 84 -16.90 -5.99 12.33
N HIS A 85 -16.81 -5.42 11.13
CA HIS A 85 -16.24 -6.11 9.97
C HIS A 85 -14.75 -6.44 10.15
N ILE A 86 -13.94 -5.51 10.65
CA ILE A 86 -12.53 -5.77 10.96
C ILE A 86 -12.38 -6.87 12.01
N ALA A 87 -13.28 -6.94 12.99
CA ALA A 87 -13.26 -8.02 13.99
C ALA A 87 -13.51 -9.39 13.35
N GLU A 88 -14.52 -9.51 12.48
CA GLU A 88 -14.79 -10.74 11.73
C GLU A 88 -13.60 -11.15 10.85
N LEU A 89 -13.06 -10.21 10.07
CA LEU A 89 -11.91 -10.45 9.20
C LEU A 89 -10.68 -10.90 9.97
N ARG A 90 -10.47 -10.36 11.18
CA ARG A 90 -9.38 -10.77 12.07
C ARG A 90 -9.53 -12.23 12.50
N GLU A 91 -10.73 -12.68 12.82
CA GLU A 91 -11.00 -14.08 13.16
C GLU A 91 -10.76 -15.01 11.97
N PHE A 92 -11.12 -14.58 10.76
CA PHE A 92 -10.82 -15.32 9.53
C PHE A 92 -9.32 -15.37 9.23
N ALA A 93 -8.62 -14.23 9.29
CA ALA A 93 -7.19 -14.12 9.02
C ALA A 93 -6.36 -14.97 9.99
N ALA A 94 -6.79 -15.10 11.25
CA ALA A 94 -6.11 -15.89 12.27
C ALA A 94 -6.10 -17.41 11.97
N GLN A 95 -6.95 -17.89 11.05
CA GLN A 95 -7.08 -19.31 10.70
C GLN A 95 -6.38 -19.67 9.38
N ARG A 96 -5.67 -18.71 8.77
CA ARG A 96 -5.13 -18.80 7.40
C ARG A 96 -3.62 -18.60 7.39
N ALA A 97 -2.95 -19.16 6.37
CA ALA A 97 -1.54 -18.89 6.16
C ALA A 97 -1.30 -17.43 5.69
N PRO A 98 -0.14 -16.82 5.98
CA PRO A 98 0.17 -15.45 5.58
C PRO A 98 0.09 -15.20 4.06
N GLU A 99 0.39 -16.22 3.26
CA GLU A 99 0.40 -16.16 1.80
C GLU A 99 -0.99 -16.35 1.18
N GLU A 100 -1.99 -16.75 1.98
CA GLU A 100 -3.36 -16.90 1.52
C GLU A 100 -4.06 -15.54 1.37
N TYR A 101 -5.12 -15.52 0.55
CA TYR A 101 -5.95 -14.34 0.36
C TYR A 101 -7.15 -14.36 1.32
N LEU A 102 -7.56 -13.18 1.74
CA LEU A 102 -8.82 -13.03 2.48
C LEU A 102 -10.03 -13.31 1.58
N PRO A 103 -11.12 -13.90 2.13
CA PRO A 103 -12.34 -14.16 1.36
C PRO A 103 -12.92 -12.86 0.78
N GLY A 104 -13.45 -12.92 -0.45
CA GLY A 104 -13.93 -11.73 -1.18
C GLY A 104 -12.82 -10.85 -1.76
N CYS A 105 -11.56 -11.16 -1.47
CA CYS A 105 -10.37 -10.53 -2.04
C CYS A 105 -9.60 -11.50 -2.94
N GLU A 106 -10.25 -12.51 -3.50
CA GLU A 106 -9.60 -13.50 -4.36
C GLU A 106 -9.34 -12.95 -5.77
N PRO A 107 -8.23 -13.34 -6.43
CA PRO A 107 -7.90 -12.91 -7.80
C PRO A 107 -8.94 -13.28 -8.88
N SER A 108 -9.92 -14.10 -8.54
CA SER A 108 -11.01 -14.52 -9.42
C SER A 108 -12.08 -13.42 -9.58
N PHE A 109 -12.25 -12.57 -8.56
CA PHE A 109 -13.29 -11.52 -8.50
C PHE A 109 -12.72 -10.11 -8.65
N ILE A 110 -11.39 -9.97 -8.57
CA ILE A 110 -10.66 -8.73 -8.74
C ILE A 110 -9.59 -8.99 -9.80
N PRO A 111 -9.32 -8.08 -10.76
CA PRO A 111 -8.29 -8.28 -11.77
C PRO A 111 -7.02 -8.90 -11.18
N PRO A 112 -6.38 -9.88 -11.85
CA PRO A 112 -5.24 -10.60 -11.31
C PRO A 112 -4.20 -9.63 -10.76
N GLY A 113 -3.85 -9.79 -9.48
CA GLY A 113 -2.93 -8.91 -8.75
C GLY A 113 -3.58 -7.87 -7.82
N LYS A 114 -4.88 -7.97 -7.53
CA LYS A 114 -5.59 -7.02 -6.63
C LYS A 114 -6.25 -7.67 -5.40
N GLY A 115 -5.91 -8.92 -5.09
CA GLY A 115 -6.32 -9.54 -3.84
C GLY A 115 -5.49 -9.05 -2.66
N ILE A 116 -6.05 -9.15 -1.45
CA ILE A 116 -5.38 -8.78 -0.21
C ILE A 116 -4.86 -10.06 0.44
N ARG A 117 -3.55 -10.14 0.62
CA ARG A 117 -2.91 -11.25 1.34
C ARG A 117 -3.10 -11.08 2.84
N VAL A 118 -3.14 -12.20 3.56
CA VAL A 118 -3.26 -12.20 5.03
C VAL A 118 -2.12 -11.39 5.66
N GLU A 119 -0.90 -11.47 5.13
CA GLU A 119 0.23 -10.63 5.59
C GLU A 119 -0.05 -9.12 5.48
N GLU A 120 -0.57 -8.66 4.33
CA GLU A 120 -0.84 -7.24 4.07
C GLU A 120 -1.96 -6.71 4.98
N PHE A 121 -2.93 -7.57 5.29
CA PHE A 121 -3.96 -7.26 6.27
C PHE A 121 -3.40 -7.12 7.68
N TRP A 122 -2.46 -7.97 8.09
CA TRP A 122 -1.79 -7.83 9.39
C TRP A 122 -0.93 -6.58 9.47
N ASP A 123 -0.19 -6.24 8.42
CA ASP A 123 0.58 -4.99 8.33
C ASP A 123 -0.34 -3.77 8.48
N PHE A 124 -1.50 -3.80 7.81
CA PHE A 124 -2.53 -2.77 7.96
C PHE A 124 -3.06 -2.68 9.41
N LEU A 125 -3.41 -3.82 10.01
CA LEU A 125 -3.88 -3.86 11.38
C LEU A 125 -2.83 -3.40 12.37
N GLU A 126 -1.56 -3.70 12.14
CA GLU A 126 -0.44 -3.25 12.96
C GLU A 126 -0.31 -1.72 12.87
N ALA A 127 -0.35 -1.15 11.67
CA ALA A 127 -0.33 0.30 11.47
C ALA A 127 -1.52 0.99 12.15
N LEU A 128 -2.72 0.44 12.01
CA LEU A 128 -3.92 0.95 12.68
C LEU A 128 -3.82 0.80 14.21
N THR A 129 -3.22 -0.30 14.69
CA THR A 129 -2.98 -0.52 16.12
C THR A 129 -1.95 0.45 16.67
N ALA A 130 -0.88 0.75 15.92
CA ALA A 130 0.13 1.74 16.28
C ALA A 130 -0.47 3.14 16.45
N SER A 131 -1.54 3.47 15.72
CA SER A 131 -2.26 4.73 15.95
C SER A 131 -2.99 4.80 17.31
N LYS A 132 -3.25 3.66 17.95
CA LYS A 132 -3.99 3.55 19.22
C LYS A 132 -3.08 3.14 20.39
N ASN A 133 -2.00 2.42 20.11
CA ASN A 133 -1.08 1.87 21.08
C ASN A 133 0.22 2.69 21.10
N PHE A 134 0.46 3.36 22.23
CA PHE A 134 1.63 4.20 22.43
C PHE A 134 2.97 3.47 22.29
N GLU A 135 3.08 2.21 22.74
CA GLU A 135 4.32 1.44 22.63
C GLU A 135 4.63 1.08 21.17
N SER A 136 3.63 0.63 20.41
CA SER A 136 3.78 0.36 18.97
C SER A 136 4.15 1.63 18.19
N PHE A 137 3.51 2.77 18.49
CA PHE A 137 3.90 4.07 17.93
C PHE A 137 5.35 4.42 18.24
N LYS A 138 5.76 4.26 19.50
CA LYS A 138 7.13 4.54 19.94
C LYS A 138 8.14 3.63 19.24
N GLU A 139 7.83 2.36 19.01
CA GLU A 139 8.68 1.44 18.24
C GLU A 139 8.87 1.93 16.80
N VAL A 140 7.79 2.35 16.13
CA VAL A 140 7.85 2.94 14.77
C VAL A 140 8.76 4.17 14.75
N MET A 141 8.57 5.10 15.69
CA MET A 141 9.36 6.33 15.75
C MET A 141 10.83 6.07 16.11
N CYS A 142 11.11 5.16 17.05
CA CYS A 142 12.47 4.73 17.39
C CYS A 142 13.17 4.06 16.20
N ALA A 143 12.47 3.17 15.49
CA ALA A 143 12.99 2.50 14.31
C ALA A 143 13.32 3.53 13.22
N ALA A 144 12.43 4.48 12.97
CA ALA A 144 12.67 5.58 12.03
C ALA A 144 13.84 6.47 12.45
N ALA A 145 14.00 6.74 13.75
CA ALA A 145 15.09 7.57 14.28
C ALA A 145 16.48 6.96 14.06
N ARG A 146 16.55 5.62 14.05
CA ARG A 146 17.78 4.83 13.85
C ARG A 146 18.14 4.68 12.37
N ARG A 147 17.17 4.86 11.45
CA ARG A 147 17.47 4.78 10.01
C ARG A 147 18.44 5.91 9.65
N PRO A 148 19.56 5.60 8.96
CA PRO A 148 20.44 6.64 8.47
C PRO A 148 19.63 7.52 7.52
N LYS A 149 19.63 8.84 7.74
CA LYS A 149 19.05 9.79 6.77
C LYS A 149 19.79 9.54 5.46
N LYS A 150 19.14 8.87 4.51
CA LYS A 150 19.67 8.72 3.15
C LYS A 150 19.76 10.15 2.65
N SER A 151 20.96 10.71 2.63
CA SER A 151 21.14 12.09 2.18
C SER A 151 20.53 12.18 0.78
N PRO A 152 19.67 13.18 0.51
CA PRO A 152 19.15 13.38 -0.83
C PRO A 152 20.27 13.67 -1.86
N GLU A 153 21.53 13.86 -1.43
CA GLU A 153 22.70 14.16 -2.27
C GLU A 153 23.22 13.03 -3.17
N ALA A 154 22.56 11.88 -3.30
CA ALA A 154 23.02 10.83 -4.22
C ALA A 154 21.92 10.15 -5.04
N CYS A 155 20.82 10.84 -5.36
CA CYS A 155 20.17 10.58 -6.65
C CYS A 155 20.96 11.34 -7.72
N GLY A 156 22.18 10.83 -7.97
CA GLY A 156 23.04 11.27 -9.05
C GLY A 156 22.41 10.94 -10.38
N TYR A 157 21.44 11.76 -10.80
CA TYR A 157 21.35 12.13 -12.20
C TYR A 157 22.55 13.03 -12.50
N THR A 158 23.77 12.49 -12.41
CA THR A 158 24.76 12.83 -13.43
C THR A 158 24.12 12.37 -14.72
N ARG A 159 23.38 13.28 -15.33
CA ARG A 159 23.11 13.30 -16.76
C ARG A 159 24.47 13.12 -17.39
N SER A 160 24.79 11.89 -17.79
CA SER A 160 25.96 11.63 -18.62
C SER A 160 25.89 12.66 -19.75
N PRO A 161 26.90 13.52 -19.91
CA PRO A 161 26.95 14.38 -21.08
C PRO A 161 26.90 13.45 -22.29
N ALA A 162 26.06 13.83 -23.25
CA ALA A 162 25.81 13.11 -24.47
C ALA A 162 27.12 12.53 -25.05
N ALA A 163 27.24 11.20 -24.98
CA ALA A 163 27.92 10.48 -26.04
C ALA A 163 26.90 10.41 -27.18
N GLU A 164 26.89 11.47 -28.00
CA GLU A 164 26.69 11.27 -29.42
C GLU A 164 27.72 10.23 -29.86
N GLU A 165 27.28 9.01 -30.16
CA GLU A 165 27.76 8.29 -31.33
C GLU A 165 26.95 7.00 -31.55
N GLY A 166 26.14 7.03 -32.60
CA GLY A 166 26.00 5.94 -33.55
C GLY A 166 25.57 4.57 -33.02
N SER A 167 24.27 4.35 -32.89
CA SER A 167 23.72 3.02 -33.19
C SER A 167 22.39 3.18 -33.90
N GLY A 168 22.43 2.89 -35.19
CA GLY A 168 21.29 2.97 -36.11
C GLY A 168 20.17 2.03 -35.69
N TYR A 169 19.21 2.54 -34.94
CA TYR A 169 17.89 1.93 -34.86
C TYR A 169 17.12 2.32 -36.11
N ARG A 170 17.08 1.39 -37.08
CA ARG A 170 16.10 1.43 -38.17
C ARG A 170 14.76 1.05 -37.55
N PRO A 171 13.73 1.92 -37.56
CA PRO A 171 12.42 1.56 -37.07
C PRO A 171 11.91 0.35 -37.87
N SER A 172 11.55 -0.72 -37.17
CA SER A 172 10.85 -1.85 -37.78
C SER A 172 9.54 -1.32 -38.34
N GLN A 173 9.43 -1.37 -39.67
CA GLN A 173 8.23 -1.00 -40.40
C GLN A 173 7.08 -1.90 -39.91
N PRO A 174 5.91 -1.34 -39.54
CA PRO A 174 4.78 -2.14 -39.11
C PRO A 174 4.35 -3.09 -40.25
N PRO A 175 3.88 -4.30 -39.93
CA PRO A 175 3.38 -5.23 -40.94
C PRO A 175 2.21 -4.60 -41.70
N ASP A 176 2.22 -4.71 -43.02
CA ASP A 176 1.08 -4.37 -43.87
C ASP A 176 -0.11 -5.25 -43.44
N VAL A 177 -1.14 -4.58 -42.92
CA VAL A 177 -2.44 -5.18 -42.59
C VAL A 177 -3.43 -4.72 -43.65
N ASP A 178 -4.28 -5.63 -44.11
CA ASP A 178 -5.39 -5.29 -45.02
C ASP A 178 -6.45 -4.43 -44.30
N GLU A 179 -7.44 -3.86 -45.00
CA GLU A 179 -8.51 -3.02 -44.41
C GLU A 179 -9.27 -3.70 -43.25
N LEU A 180 -9.16 -5.03 -43.14
CA LEU A 180 -9.77 -5.84 -42.09
C LEU A 180 -8.82 -6.25 -40.95
N GLY A 181 -7.57 -5.77 -40.92
CA GLY A 181 -6.62 -6.03 -39.83
C GLY A 181 -5.99 -7.43 -39.82
N THR A 182 -6.17 -8.22 -40.89
CA THR A 182 -5.57 -9.56 -41.02
C THR A 182 -4.15 -9.48 -41.60
N PRO A 183 -3.18 -10.23 -41.04
CA PRO A 183 -1.82 -10.32 -41.57
C PRO A 183 -1.81 -10.91 -42.99
N LEU A 184 -1.18 -10.22 -43.95
CA LEU A 184 -1.00 -10.73 -45.32
C LEU A 184 -0.02 -11.91 -45.32
N GLU A 185 -0.48 -13.06 -45.81
CA GLU A 185 0.35 -14.27 -45.96
C GLU A 185 1.39 -14.05 -47.08
N PRO A 186 2.69 -14.35 -46.85
CA PRO A 186 3.73 -14.11 -47.84
C PRO A 186 3.59 -15.05 -49.04
N PRO A 187 3.93 -14.60 -50.26
CA PRO A 187 3.81 -15.40 -51.47
C PRO A 187 4.75 -16.62 -51.43
N PRO A 188 4.35 -17.75 -52.07
CA PRO A 188 5.17 -18.95 -52.11
C PRO A 188 6.48 -18.70 -52.89
N PRO A 189 7.59 -19.37 -52.51
CA PRO A 189 8.86 -19.24 -53.20
C PRO A 189 8.77 -19.77 -54.64
N PRO A 190 9.58 -19.23 -55.58
CA PRO A 190 9.62 -19.71 -56.95
C PRO A 190 10.16 -21.15 -57.04
N PRO A 191 9.71 -21.94 -58.02
CA PRO A 191 10.21 -23.30 -58.22
C PRO A 191 11.66 -23.30 -58.73
N ASP A 192 12.46 -24.26 -58.24
CA ASP A 192 13.82 -24.60 -58.69
C ASP A 192 13.85 -25.15 -60.13
#